data_AF-A0A1H0SR52-F1
#
_entry.id   AF-A0A1H0SR52-F1
#
_cell.length_a   1.000
_cell.length_b   1.000
_cell.length_c   1.000
_cell.angle_alpha   90.00
_cell.angle_beta   90.00
_cell.angle_gamma   90.00
#
_symmetry.space_group_name_H-M   'P 1'
#
loop_
_entity.id
_entity.type
_entity.pdbx_description
1 polymer ?
#
loop_
_entity_poly.entity_id
_entity_poly.type
_entity_poly.pdbx_seq_one_letter_code
_entity_poly.pdbx_strand_id
1 'polypeptide(L)' 'MQKHECPRCGSAKATTIMLPPGKDSTEQRPHPAFRCLACDTQWSDEAEWSRLHADAPAEAGDPATPAGEDA' A
#
# COMPACT_ATOMS: atom_id res chain seq x y z
N MET A 1 9.06 8.07 5.62
CA MET A 1 7.90 7.16 5.76
C MET A 1 7.10 7.24 4.47
N GLN A 2 7.21 6.23 3.60
CA GLN A 2 6.38 6.16 2.39
C GLN A 2 4.91 6.14 2.84
N LYS A 3 4.08 7.04 2.31
CA LYS A 3 2.65 7.08 2.67
C LYS A 3 1.98 5.90 2.00
N HIS A 4 1.57 4.90 2.77
CA HIS A 4 0.74 3.82 2.24
C HIS A 4 -0.64 4.41 1.94
N GLU A 5 -0.92 4.61 0.66
CA GLU A 5 -2.25 5.01 0.20
C GLU A 5 -3.10 3.75 0.03
N CYS A 6 -4.39 3.87 0.30
CA CYS A 6 -5.33 2.77 0.10
C CYS A 6 -5.58 2.59 -1.40
N PRO A 7 -5.31 1.42 -1.99
CA PRO A 7 -5.52 1.22 -3.43
C PRO A 7 -7.02 1.22 -3.79
N ARG A 8 -7.91 0.97 -2.83
CA ARG A 8 -9.35 0.94 -3.06
C ARG A 8 -10.01 2.32 -3.06
N CYS A 9 -9.53 3.25 -2.24
CA CYS A 9 -10.17 4.57 -2.05
C CYS A 9 -9.22 5.77 -2.14
N GLY A 10 -7.93 5.55 -2.39
CA GLY A 10 -6.90 6.60 -2.47
C GLY A 10 -6.56 7.26 -1.13
N SER A 11 -7.09 6.78 0.00
CA SER A 11 -6.85 7.42 1.30
C SER A 11 -5.43 7.13 1.81
N ALA A 12 -4.68 8.19 2.16
CA ALA A 12 -3.39 8.08 2.86
C ALA A 12 -3.51 7.58 4.32
N LYS A 13 -4.72 7.29 4.81
CA LYS A 13 -4.98 6.73 6.14
C LYS A 13 -4.87 5.21 6.14
N ALA A 14 -3.79 4.65 5.61
CA ALA A 14 -3.48 3.23 5.76
C ALA A 14 -2.41 3.02 6.84
N THR A 15 -2.53 1.93 7.59
CA THR A 15 -1.57 1.53 8.61
C THR A 15 -1.27 0.04 8.45
N THR A 16 -0.07 -0.36 8.83
CA THR A 16 0.27 -1.77 9.02
C THR A 16 -0.25 -2.22 10.39
N ILE A 17 -0.85 -3.41 10.45
CA ILE A 17 -1.29 -4.09 11.66
C ILE A 17 -0.69 -5.50 11.70
N MET A 18 -0.57 -6.08 12.89
CA MET A 18 -0.19 -7.49 13.02
C MET A 18 -1.47 -8.31 13.18
N LEU A 19 -1.72 -9.20 12.22
CA LEU A 19 -2.82 -10.15 12.34
C LEU A 19 -2.39 -11.35 13.16
N PRO A 20 -3.27 -11.87 14.03
CA PRO A 20 -3.03 -13.15 14.65
C PRO A 20 -2.96 -14.25 13.57
N PRO A 21 -2.26 -15.36 13.86
CA PRO A 21 -2.26 -16.50 12.96
C PRO A 21 -3.70 -16.96 12.69
N GLY A 22 -4.01 -17.22 11.41
CA GLY A 22 -5.29 -17.81 11.03
C GLY A 22 -5.46 -19.16 11.74
N LYS A 23 -6.69 -19.51 12.13
CA LYS A 23 -6.99 -20.77 12.84
C LYS A 23 -6.44 -22.02 12.11
N ASP A 24 -6.37 -21.94 10.80
CA ASP A 24 -5.93 -23.03 9.92
C ASP A 24 -4.54 -22.77 9.31
N SER A 25 -3.86 -21.69 9.72
CA SER A 25 -2.54 -21.36 9.20
C SER A 25 -1.50 -22.27 9.84
N THR A 26 -0.76 -23.02 9.02
CA THR A 26 0.39 -23.81 9.47
C THR A 26 1.46 -22.91 10.09
N GLU A 27 1.49 -21.64 9.67
CA GLU A 27 2.31 -20.61 10.26
C GLU A 27 1.60 -20.02 11.49
N GLN A 28 1.90 -20.59 12.66
CA GLN A 28 1.42 -20.13 13.98
C GLN A 28 2.06 -18.81 14.43
N ARG A 29 2.45 -17.93 13.49
CA ARG A 29 3.10 -16.66 13.78
C ARG A 29 2.21 -15.50 13.34
N PRO A 30 2.14 -14.41 14.12
CA PRO A 30 1.55 -13.18 13.67
C PRO A 30 2.24 -12.70 12.39
N HIS A 31 1.47 -12.19 11.42
CA HIS A 31 2.00 -11.69 10.16
C HIS A 31 1.54 -10.24 9.94
N PRO A 32 2.36 -9.41 9.27
CA PRO A 32 2.01 -8.02 8.98
C PRO A 32 0.96 -7.96 7.87
N ALA A 33 -0.02 -7.09 8.07
CA ALA A 33 -1.11 -6.83 7.14
C ALA A 33 -1.34 -5.33 7.00
N PHE A 34 -1.89 -4.90 5.87
CA PHE A 34 -2.26 -3.49 5.67
C PHE A 34 -3.75 -3.29 5.92
N ARG A 35 -4.12 -2.22 6.64
CA ARG A 35 -5.52 -1.82 6.86
C ARG A 35 -5.73 -0.36 6.53
N CYS A 36 -6.74 -0.08 5.72
CA CYS A 36 -7.21 1.29 5.48
C CYS A 36 -8.21 1.70 6.56
N LEU A 37 -7.94 2.79 7.27
CA LEU A 37 -8.83 3.33 8.30
C LEU A 37 -10.03 4.11 7.73
N ALA A 38 -10.05 4.37 6.42
CA ALA A 38 -11.15 5.12 5.77
C ALA A 38 -12.26 4.20 5.25
N CYS A 39 -11.90 3.09 4.59
CA CYS A 39 -12.86 2.14 4.02
C CYS A 39 -12.88 0.78 4.72
N ASP A 40 -12.19 0.69 5.87
CA ASP A 40 -12.04 -0.49 6.71
C ASP A 40 -11.67 -1.79 5.96
N THR A 41 -10.90 -1.64 4.89
CA THR A 41 -10.43 -2.76 4.06
C THR A 41 -9.06 -3.22 4.53
N GLN A 42 -8.82 -4.54 4.50
CA GLN A 42 -7.62 -5.19 4.99
C GLN A 42 -7.01 -6.09 3.91
N TRP A 43 -5.68 -6.13 3.83
CA TRP A 43 -4.89 -6.97 2.93
C TRP A 43 -3.90 -7.79 3.75
N SER A 44 -3.86 -9.10 3.50
CA SER A 44 -3.18 -10.06 4.40
C SER A 44 -1.66 -10.02 4.27
N ASP A 45 -1.14 -9.54 3.14
CA ASP A 45 0.30 -9.43 2.90
C ASP A 45 0.65 -8.24 1.99
N GLU A 46 1.95 -7.94 1.92
CA GLU A 46 2.50 -6.88 1.06
C GLU A 46 2.31 -7.22 -0.43
N ALA A 47 2.26 -8.49 -0.81
CA ALA A 47 2.11 -8.88 -2.21
C ALA A 47 0.70 -8.57 -2.76
N GLU A 48 -0.36 -8.79 -1.98
CA GLU A 48 -1.73 -8.38 -2.29
C GLU A 48 -1.83 -6.85 -2.38
N TRP A 49 -1.23 -6.14 -1.43
CA TRP A 49 -1.21 -4.68 -1.44
C TRP A 49 -0.45 -4.15 -2.67
N SER A 50 0.75 -4.64 -2.92
CA SER A 50 1.58 -4.25 -4.07
C SER A 50 0.94 -4.63 -5.41
N ARG A 51 0.24 -5.77 -5.53
CA ARG A 51 -0.50 -6.11 -6.76
C ARG A 51 -1.56 -5.07 -7.08
N LEU A 52 -2.31 -4.61 -6.08
CA LEU A 52 -3.33 -3.57 -6.26
C LEU A 52 -2.72 -2.21 -6.60
N HIS A 53 -1.50 -1.93 -6.12
CA HIS A 53 -0.74 -0.73 -6.51
C HIS A 53 0.00 -0.88 -7.86
N ALA A 54 0.30 -2.10 -8.30
CA ALA A 54 0.95 -2.38 -9.57
C ALA A 54 -0.03 -2.34 -10.76
N ASP A 55 -1.30 -2.68 -10.51
CA ASP A 55 -2.39 -2.55 -11.50
C ASP A 55 -2.96 -1.13 -11.55
N ALA A 56 -2.64 -0.26 -10.58
CA ALA A 56 -2.80 1.17 -10.78
C ALA A 56 -1.77 1.58 -11.84
N PRO A 57 -2.17 2.20 -12.97
CA PRO A 57 -1.20 2.69 -13.93
C PRO A 57 -0.23 3.56 -13.16
N ALA A 58 1.04 3.16 -13.23
CA ALA A 58 2.13 4.00 -12.82
C ALA A 58 2.10 5.22 -13.75
N GLU A 59 1.28 6.21 -13.42
CA GLU A 59 1.65 7.61 -13.59
C GLU A 59 2.80 7.86 -12.59
N ALA A 60 3.90 7.15 -12.86
CA ALA A 60 5.20 7.39 -12.31
C ALA A 60 5.44 8.87 -12.55
N GLY A 61 5.71 9.56 -11.45
CA GLY A 61 5.81 11.01 -11.42
C GLY A 61 6.58 11.52 -12.62
N ASP A 62 5.99 12.52 -13.28
CA ASP A 62 6.73 13.48 -14.07
C ASP A 62 7.89 13.97 -13.17
N PRO A 63 9.16 13.57 -13.42
CA PRO A 63 10.25 14.27 -12.78
C PRO A 63 10.17 15.67 -13.37
N ALA A 64 9.75 16.62 -12.55
CA ALA A 64 9.90 18.04 -12.79
C ALA A 64 11.23 18.26 -13.51
N THR A 65 11.14 18.51 -14.82
CA THR A 65 12.31 18.92 -15.61
C THR A 65 12.72 20.26 -15.01
N PRO A 66 13.93 20.39 -14.43
CA PRO A 66 14.37 21.67 -13.91
C PRO A 66 14.51 22.63 -15.09
N ALA A 67 14.13 23.88 -14.85
CA ALA A 67 14.27 25.00 -15.76
C ALA A 67 15.60 24.96 -16.52
N GLY A 68 15.51 24.79 -17.84
CA GLY A 68 16.57 25.16 -18.77
C GLY A 68 16.41 26.64 -19.07
N GLU A 69 17.10 27.46 -18.28
CA GLU A 69 17.45 28.84 -18.60
C GLU A 69 18.42 28.80 -19.79
N ASP A 70 17.97 29.18 -21.00
CA ASP A 70 18.79 29.77 -22.07
C ASP A 70 17.87 30.32 -23.18
N ALA A 71 17.71 31.64 -23.22
CA ALA A 71 17.55 32.47 -24.42
C ALA A 71 17.52 33.96 -24.04
#